data_AF-A0A7S3UXW7-F1
#
_entry.id   AF-A0A7S3UXW7-F1
#
_cell.length_a   1.000
_cell.length_b   1.000
_cell.length_c   1.000
_cell.angle_alpha   90.00
_cell.angle_beta   90.00
_cell.angle_gamma   90.00
#
_symmetry.space_group_name_H-M   'P 1'
#
loop_
_entity.id
_entity.type
_entity.pdbx_description
1 polymer ?
#
loop_
_entity_poly.entity_id
_entity_poly.type
_entity_poly.pdbx_seq_one_letter_code
_entity_poly.pdbx_strand_id
1 'polypeptide(L)'
;SGQTCTEYGDLNFNFLPELADSSLGVSPHTVQFYGLNDPAPGVYGNGDFSEMKKWMYTQMAAGKREVLYYPETEYWVNFDSPVPLFLPLYGRARFLDLREISKHQASSNSFMQGQSNFDSGFEWGSWLSSVLTARSVYDIVEHESNDLVAFMGFVEQEITSRLSRNKTASIAMARILVRLMDYQYQTMVFGDKKRCQGRRGNCTAIAYIAGYDMYQDIGALVPTLNTAVGRVDLRKAVNPEVYMFFEEVVRPNLLKLEEYLSESLGLFILHRASVNREALFLFDEIVDALNVTYLRTMQVRSLYEFVGRGTKTRLWDARVALDKARSCIDRRQKKYQVPFAWVASWSKNPTVYQYRYLWTVKSMYYW
;
A
#
# COMPACT_ATOMS: atom_id res chain seq x y z
N SER A 1 10.20 -6.66 20.45
CA SER A 1 9.89 -7.51 19.28
C SER A 1 10.71 -8.79 19.42
N GLY A 2 10.24 -9.96 18.96
CA GLY A 2 11.04 -11.21 19.02
C GLY A 2 12.04 -11.36 17.86
N GLN A 3 12.43 -10.25 17.24
CA GLN A 3 13.45 -10.19 16.20
C GLN A 3 14.77 -9.77 16.81
N THR A 4 15.22 -10.48 17.84
CA THR A 4 16.40 -10.10 18.61
C THR A 4 17.40 -11.25 18.71
N CYS A 5 18.68 -10.88 18.81
CA CYS A 5 19.77 -11.81 19.05
C CYS A 5 20.11 -11.81 20.54
N THR A 6 19.70 -12.84 21.26
CA THR A 6 19.94 -12.95 22.71
C THR A 6 21.43 -12.96 23.06
N GLU A 7 22.26 -13.51 22.19
CA GLU A 7 23.72 -13.60 22.30
C GLU A 7 24.41 -12.24 22.19
N TYR A 8 23.71 -11.23 21.67
CA TYR A 8 24.21 -9.86 21.50
C TYR A 8 23.45 -8.86 22.37
N GLY A 9 23.01 -9.29 23.57
CA GLY A 9 22.31 -8.42 24.50
C GLY A 9 20.89 -8.06 24.06
N ASP A 10 20.21 -8.99 23.37
CA ASP A 10 18.85 -8.82 22.85
C ASP A 10 18.74 -7.74 21.76
N LEU A 11 19.82 -7.56 20.99
CA LEU A 11 19.87 -6.59 19.88
C LEU A 11 18.91 -6.99 18.75
N ASN A 12 18.13 -6.05 18.24
CA ASN A 12 17.26 -6.28 17.08
C ASN A 12 18.10 -6.70 15.85
N PHE A 13 17.68 -7.77 15.14
CA PHE A 13 18.38 -8.30 13.95
C PHE A 13 18.69 -7.22 12.90
N ASN A 14 17.82 -6.23 12.75
CA ASN A 14 18.00 -5.14 11.80
C ASN A 14 19.21 -4.24 12.12
N PHE A 15 19.66 -4.24 13.38
CA PHE A 15 20.77 -3.41 13.87
C PHE A 15 22.07 -4.21 14.05
N LEU A 16 22.08 -5.52 13.77
CA LEU A 16 23.30 -6.33 13.73
C LEU A 16 24.46 -5.72 12.92
N PRO A 17 24.22 -5.00 11.80
CA PRO A 17 25.31 -4.35 11.07
C PRO A 17 26.14 -3.38 11.92
N GLU A 18 25.64 -2.87 13.06
CA GLU A 18 26.45 -2.06 13.99
C GLU A 18 27.68 -2.80 14.54
N LEU A 19 27.61 -4.12 14.62
CA LEU A 19 28.69 -4.99 15.09
C LEU A 19 29.61 -5.48 13.96
N ALA A 20 29.25 -5.22 12.71
CA ALA A 20 29.99 -5.62 11.53
C ALA A 20 30.97 -4.54 11.06
N ASP A 21 31.95 -4.92 10.24
CA ASP A 21 32.88 -3.99 9.59
C ASP A 21 32.13 -2.86 8.88
N SER A 22 32.60 -1.61 9.02
CA SER A 22 31.92 -0.43 8.48
C SER A 22 31.85 -0.37 6.95
N SER A 23 32.58 -1.24 6.24
CA SER A 23 32.48 -1.37 4.78
C SER A 23 31.17 -2.01 4.30
N LEU A 24 30.41 -2.67 5.17
CA LEU A 24 29.12 -3.30 4.81
C LEU A 24 28.01 -2.24 4.77
N GLY A 25 27.38 -1.92 3.64
CA GLY A 25 26.26 -0.98 3.62
C GLY A 25 25.05 -1.41 4.47
N VAL A 26 24.19 -0.46 4.84
CA VAL A 26 22.90 -0.72 5.50
C VAL A 26 21.74 -0.16 4.70
N SER A 27 20.61 -0.88 4.77
CA SER A 27 19.39 -0.52 4.08
C SER A 27 18.21 -0.40 5.05
N PRO A 28 18.10 0.70 5.81
CA PRO A 28 16.97 0.93 6.72
C PRO A 28 15.65 0.84 5.96
N HIS A 29 14.79 -0.09 6.38
CA HIS A 29 13.65 -0.53 5.60
C HIS A 29 12.32 -0.11 6.23
N THR A 30 11.40 0.39 5.40
CA THR A 30 9.98 0.50 5.75
C THR A 30 9.19 -0.43 4.84
N VAL A 31 8.24 -1.16 5.42
CA VAL A 31 7.48 -2.21 4.73
C VAL A 31 6.08 -1.71 4.38
N GLN A 32 5.51 -2.22 3.29
CA GLN A 32 4.20 -1.85 2.76
C GLN A 32 4.09 -0.35 2.51
N PHE A 33 2.89 0.24 2.57
CA PHE A 33 2.71 1.67 2.31
C PHE A 33 3.12 2.57 3.47
N TYR A 34 3.56 1.98 4.59
CA TYR A 34 3.88 2.74 5.80
C TYR A 34 5.17 3.54 5.60
N GLY A 35 5.11 4.83 5.89
CA GLY A 35 6.28 5.71 5.95
C GLY A 35 7.00 5.66 7.30
N LEU A 36 8.09 6.42 7.41
CA LEU A 36 8.96 6.48 8.59
C LEU A 36 8.25 6.95 9.86
N ASN A 37 7.16 7.71 9.71
CA ASN A 37 6.40 8.33 10.80
C ASN A 37 5.02 7.68 11.01
N ASP A 38 4.69 6.63 10.27
CA ASP A 38 3.37 6.01 10.32
C ASP A 38 3.28 4.94 11.41
N PRO A 39 2.11 4.78 12.06
CA PRO A 39 1.85 3.60 12.85
C PRO A 39 1.73 2.38 11.93
N ALA A 40 2.44 1.31 12.26
CA ALA A 40 2.43 0.03 11.54
C ALA A 40 2.13 -1.14 12.50
N PRO A 41 1.00 -1.10 13.22
CA PRO A 41 0.75 -1.97 14.37
C PRO A 41 0.72 -3.45 13.98
N GLY A 42 1.66 -4.21 14.53
CA GLY A 42 1.75 -5.66 14.35
C GLY A 42 2.49 -6.09 13.09
N VAL A 43 2.92 -5.16 12.23
CA VAL A 43 3.65 -5.46 10.99
C VAL A 43 5.10 -5.79 11.34
N TYR A 44 5.48 -7.05 11.18
CA TYR A 44 6.76 -7.63 11.61
C TYR A 44 7.08 -7.37 13.09
N GLY A 45 6.04 -7.29 13.92
CA GLY A 45 6.19 -6.97 15.35
C GLY A 45 6.52 -5.49 15.65
N ASN A 46 6.41 -4.59 14.67
CA ASN A 46 6.58 -3.15 14.86
C ASN A 46 5.28 -2.48 15.33
N GLY A 47 5.43 -1.36 16.04
CA GLY A 47 4.34 -0.41 16.30
C GLY A 47 4.33 0.76 15.32
N ASP A 48 5.52 1.16 14.88
CA ASP A 48 5.88 2.19 13.92
C ASP A 48 7.36 2.00 13.51
N PHE A 49 7.91 2.88 12.68
CA PHE A 49 9.30 2.81 12.21
C PHE A 49 10.24 3.82 12.89
N SER A 50 9.89 4.36 14.05
CA SER A 50 10.68 5.41 14.73
C SER A 50 12.08 4.93 15.12
N GLU A 51 12.22 3.67 15.56
CA GLU A 51 13.52 3.08 15.89
C GLU A 51 14.40 2.94 14.64
N MET A 52 13.84 2.44 13.54
CA MET A 52 14.53 2.32 12.25
C MET A 52 14.99 3.70 11.74
N LYS A 53 14.10 4.71 11.82
CA LYS A 53 14.42 6.09 11.45
C LYS A 53 15.55 6.66 12.30
N LYS A 54 15.49 6.49 13.62
CA LYS A 54 16.54 6.94 14.54
C LYS A 54 17.88 6.26 14.22
N TRP A 55 17.84 4.96 13.96
CA TRP A 55 19.02 4.19 13.59
C TRP A 55 19.63 4.66 12.28
N MET A 56 18.82 4.84 11.23
CA MET A 56 19.23 5.41 9.94
C MET A 56 19.99 6.73 10.12
N TYR A 57 19.41 7.69 10.84
CA TYR A 57 20.04 8.99 11.11
C TYR A 57 21.33 8.86 11.93
N THR A 58 21.40 7.90 12.86
CA THR A 58 22.61 7.63 13.62
C THR A 58 23.74 7.13 12.71
N GLN A 59 23.43 6.23 11.78
CA GLN A 59 24.42 5.71 10.82
C GLN A 59 24.87 6.80 9.83
N MET A 60 23.95 7.66 9.36
CA MET A 60 24.28 8.82 8.53
C MET A 60 25.22 9.78 9.25
N ALA A 61 24.93 10.13 10.50
CA ALA A 61 25.74 11.04 11.32
C ALA A 61 27.13 10.48 11.64
N ALA A 62 27.25 9.15 11.82
CA ALA A 62 28.54 8.51 12.01
C ALA A 62 29.44 8.60 10.76
N GLY A 63 28.85 8.60 9.55
CA GLY A 63 29.56 8.76 8.29
C GLY A 63 30.57 7.65 7.98
N LYS A 64 30.48 6.50 8.66
CA LYS A 64 31.42 5.37 8.51
C LYS A 64 30.95 4.32 7.52
N ARG A 65 29.65 4.27 7.24
CA ARG A 65 28.96 3.21 6.50
C ARG A 65 28.04 3.82 5.46
N GLU A 66 27.88 3.14 4.33
CA GLU A 66 26.87 3.49 3.34
C GLU A 66 25.46 3.23 3.89
N VAL A 67 24.58 4.23 3.77
CA VAL A 67 23.18 4.18 4.19
C VAL A 67 22.31 4.41 2.96
N LEU A 68 21.51 3.39 2.61
CA LEU A 68 20.56 3.44 1.49
C LEU A 68 19.13 3.31 2.04
N TYR A 69 18.28 4.33 1.87
CA TYR A 69 16.88 4.16 2.28
C TYR A 69 16.22 3.07 1.42
N TYR A 70 15.52 2.14 2.06
CA TYR A 70 14.90 1.01 1.37
C TYR A 70 13.38 1.01 1.60
N PRO A 71 12.60 1.79 0.84
CA PRO A 71 11.14 1.69 0.91
C PRO A 71 10.56 0.58 0.03
N GLU A 72 9.30 0.23 0.29
CA GLU A 72 8.46 -0.54 -0.63
C GLU A 72 7.50 0.36 -1.43
N THR A 73 7.13 -0.08 -2.64
CA THR A 73 6.07 0.52 -3.47
C THR A 73 4.93 -0.42 -3.83
N GLU A 74 5.07 -1.71 -3.51
CA GLU A 74 4.06 -2.78 -3.70
C GLU A 74 4.48 -4.04 -2.93
N TYR A 75 3.54 -4.80 -2.35
CA TYR A 75 3.84 -6.02 -1.58
C TYR A 75 3.07 -7.28 -2.03
N TRP A 76 3.82 -8.24 -2.60
CA TRP A 76 3.27 -9.41 -3.30
C TRP A 76 2.81 -10.59 -2.44
N VAL A 77 3.14 -10.66 -1.16
CA VAL A 77 2.95 -11.91 -0.40
C VAL A 77 1.48 -12.10 -0.02
N ASN A 78 0.88 -11.12 0.66
CA ASN A 78 -0.47 -11.27 1.21
C ASN A 78 -1.18 -9.94 1.53
N PHE A 79 -0.72 -8.84 0.93
CA PHE A 79 -1.25 -7.51 1.22
C PHE A 79 -2.04 -6.98 0.03
N ASP A 80 -1.37 -6.37 -0.95
CA ASP A 80 -1.98 -5.59 -2.01
C ASP A 80 -1.87 -6.22 -3.40
N SER A 81 -0.72 -6.75 -3.85
CA SER A 81 -0.67 -7.39 -5.19
C SER A 81 -1.59 -8.59 -5.32
N PRO A 82 -1.76 -9.46 -4.30
CA PRO A 82 -2.51 -10.68 -4.49
C PRO A 82 -4.02 -10.50 -4.73
N VAL A 83 -4.56 -9.36 -4.32
CA VAL A 83 -5.91 -8.88 -4.62
C VAL A 83 -5.69 -7.47 -5.16
N PRO A 84 -5.59 -7.24 -6.48
CA PRO A 84 -4.84 -6.12 -7.06
C PRO A 84 -5.38 -4.75 -6.61
N LEU A 85 -4.97 -4.29 -5.43
CA LEU A 85 -5.46 -3.08 -4.79
C LEU A 85 -4.69 -1.90 -5.39
N PHE A 86 -5.41 -0.90 -5.85
CA PHE A 86 -4.82 0.35 -6.31
C PHE A 86 -4.47 1.22 -5.11
N LEU A 87 -3.22 1.11 -4.64
CA LEU A 87 -2.72 1.82 -3.46
C LEU A 87 -1.66 2.86 -3.81
N PRO A 88 -1.98 3.90 -4.60
CA PRO A 88 -1.00 4.96 -4.89
C PRO A 88 -0.51 5.72 -3.63
N LEU A 89 -1.13 5.46 -2.47
CA LEU A 89 -0.63 5.84 -1.15
C LEU A 89 0.86 5.52 -0.94
N TYR A 90 1.39 4.43 -1.49
CA TYR A 90 2.82 4.14 -1.43
C TYR A 90 3.65 5.33 -1.95
N GLY A 91 3.35 5.85 -3.14
CA GLY A 91 4.06 7.00 -3.71
C GLY A 91 3.97 8.26 -2.85
N ARG A 92 2.83 8.49 -2.18
CA ARG A 92 2.68 9.59 -1.20
C ARG A 92 3.61 9.39 0.00
N ALA A 93 3.65 8.19 0.58
CA ALA A 93 4.53 7.90 1.71
C ALA A 93 6.00 8.15 1.34
N ARG A 94 6.42 7.70 0.15
CA ARG A 94 7.84 7.80 -0.27
C ARG A 94 8.26 9.23 -0.56
N PHE A 95 7.38 10.03 -1.15
CA PHE A 95 7.59 11.46 -1.31
C PHE A 95 7.79 12.16 0.05
N LEU A 96 6.94 11.86 1.04
CA LEU A 96 7.01 12.48 2.36
C LEU A 96 8.24 12.02 3.17
N ASP A 97 8.60 10.74 3.08
CA ASP A 97 9.81 10.20 3.72
C ASP A 97 11.06 10.90 3.19
N LEU A 98 11.19 11.05 1.88
CA LEU A 98 12.35 11.71 1.26
C LEU A 98 12.45 13.19 1.65
N ARG A 99 11.32 13.88 1.80
CA ARG A 99 11.29 15.25 2.32
C ARG A 99 11.74 15.33 3.77
N GLU A 100 11.28 14.40 4.60
CA GLU A 100 11.70 14.29 6.00
C GLU A 100 13.21 14.03 6.10
N ILE A 101 13.73 13.09 5.30
CA ILE A 101 15.15 12.79 5.23
C ILE A 101 15.92 14.04 4.80
N SER A 102 15.49 14.72 3.73
CA SER A 102 16.22 15.90 3.24
C SER A 102 16.26 17.04 4.26
N LYS A 103 15.17 17.29 4.99
CA LYS A 103 15.13 18.23 6.13
C LYS A 103 16.14 17.83 7.22
N HIS A 104 16.30 16.54 7.49
CA HIS A 104 17.31 16.05 8.43
C HIS A 104 18.73 16.26 7.90
N GLN A 105 19.00 15.98 6.63
CA GLN A 105 20.32 16.19 6.04
C GLN A 105 20.75 17.66 6.09
N ALA A 106 19.83 18.57 5.76
CA ALA A 106 20.08 20.02 5.79
C ALA A 106 20.39 20.54 7.21
N SER A 107 19.78 19.96 8.25
CA SER A 107 19.97 20.41 9.64
C SER A 107 21.13 19.74 10.37
N SER A 108 21.49 18.51 10.00
CA SER A 108 22.54 17.72 10.66
C SER A 108 23.88 17.71 9.93
N ASN A 109 23.93 18.14 8.67
CA ASN A 109 25.08 17.96 7.78
C ASN A 109 25.52 16.50 7.67
N SER A 110 24.56 15.57 7.71
CA SER A 110 24.76 14.14 7.52
C SER A 110 23.92 13.66 6.34
N PHE A 111 24.49 12.83 5.47
CA PHE A 111 23.90 12.53 4.17
C PHE A 111 23.70 11.03 3.98
N MET A 112 22.55 10.67 3.44
CA MET A 112 22.22 9.36 2.92
C MET A 112 22.86 9.23 1.53
N GLN A 113 23.36 8.04 1.21
CA GLN A 113 24.10 7.80 -0.03
C GLN A 113 23.18 7.44 -1.21
N GLY A 114 21.96 6.99 -0.93
CA GLY A 114 20.99 6.69 -1.98
C GLY A 114 19.72 6.02 -1.49
N GLN A 115 18.97 5.48 -2.44
CA GLN A 115 17.75 4.74 -2.18
C GLN A 115 17.74 3.47 -3.05
N SER A 116 17.32 2.35 -2.46
CA SER A 116 16.93 1.15 -3.19
C SER A 116 15.42 1.00 -3.04
N ASN A 117 14.70 0.57 -4.06
CA ASN A 117 13.24 0.39 -3.93
C ASN A 117 12.87 -1.08 -4.03
N PHE A 118 12.08 -1.56 -3.09
CA PHE A 118 11.41 -2.84 -3.22
C PHE A 118 10.13 -2.64 -4.02
N ASP A 119 10.04 -3.35 -5.14
CA ASP A 119 8.87 -3.37 -5.99
C ASP A 119 8.53 -4.81 -6.36
N SER A 120 7.25 -5.12 -6.39
CA SER A 120 6.73 -6.45 -6.72
C SER A 120 6.36 -6.56 -8.20
N GLY A 121 6.09 -5.45 -8.88
CA GLY A 121 5.66 -5.46 -10.26
C GLY A 121 5.16 -4.12 -10.79
N PHE A 122 4.77 -4.11 -12.06
CA PHE A 122 4.40 -2.87 -12.75
C PHE A 122 2.89 -2.73 -13.01
N GLU A 123 2.19 -3.87 -13.10
CA GLU A 123 0.77 -3.95 -13.43
C GLU A 123 -0.13 -3.44 -12.29
N TRP A 124 -1.41 -3.22 -12.61
CA TRP A 124 -2.44 -2.78 -11.66
C TRP A 124 -2.17 -1.41 -11.02
N GLY A 125 -1.44 -0.56 -11.74
CA GLY A 125 -1.12 0.79 -11.29
C GLY A 125 0.05 0.87 -10.31
N SER A 126 0.74 -0.24 -9.99
CA SER A 126 1.93 -0.24 -9.13
C SER A 126 3.05 0.64 -9.70
N TRP A 127 3.14 0.72 -11.04
CA TRP A 127 4.03 1.65 -11.72
C TRP A 127 3.91 3.10 -11.24
N LEU A 128 2.72 3.55 -10.84
CA LEU A 128 2.49 4.92 -10.39
C LEU A 128 3.28 5.21 -9.11
N SER A 129 3.23 4.29 -8.15
CA SER A 129 3.99 4.37 -6.89
C SER A 129 5.49 4.34 -7.15
N SER A 130 5.95 3.44 -8.04
CA SER A 130 7.37 3.30 -8.39
C SER A 130 7.90 4.52 -9.14
N VAL A 131 7.13 5.09 -10.08
CA VAL A 131 7.50 6.32 -10.79
C VAL A 131 7.54 7.52 -9.84
N LEU A 132 6.51 7.71 -9.00
CA LEU A 132 6.51 8.80 -8.02
C LEU A 132 7.74 8.70 -7.12
N THR A 133 8.01 7.53 -6.56
CA THR A 133 9.16 7.26 -5.69
C THR A 133 10.48 7.53 -6.39
N ALA A 134 10.68 7.01 -7.61
CA ALA A 134 11.90 7.22 -8.37
C ALA A 134 12.12 8.71 -8.69
N ARG A 135 11.05 9.45 -9.03
CA ARG A 135 11.14 10.88 -9.34
C ARG A 135 11.39 11.71 -8.07
N SER A 136 10.87 11.30 -6.92
CA SER A 136 11.07 12.01 -5.64
C SER A 136 12.54 12.00 -5.20
N VAL A 137 13.32 10.98 -5.56
CA VAL A 137 14.78 10.96 -5.27
C VAL A 137 15.52 12.06 -6.05
N TYR A 138 15.02 12.44 -7.24
CA TYR A 138 15.61 13.50 -8.05
C TYR A 138 15.06 14.90 -7.73
N ASP A 139 13.78 15.00 -7.38
CA ASP A 139 13.10 16.28 -7.08
C ASP A 139 12.28 16.17 -5.79
N ILE A 140 12.90 16.58 -4.67
CA ILE A 140 12.32 16.50 -3.32
C ILE A 140 11.38 17.69 -3.02
N VAL A 141 11.29 18.68 -3.93
CA VAL A 141 10.41 19.87 -3.83
C VAL A 141 10.60 20.67 -2.53
N GLU A 142 11.83 20.95 -2.11
CA GLU A 142 12.12 21.53 -0.77
C GLU A 142 11.57 22.95 -0.53
N HIS A 143 11.31 23.70 -1.60
CA HIS A 143 10.91 25.11 -1.53
C HIS A 143 9.46 25.33 -1.05
N GLU A 144 8.60 24.30 -1.16
CA GLU A 144 7.22 24.36 -0.68
C GLU A 144 7.13 23.74 0.72
N SER A 145 6.70 24.55 1.69
CA SER A 145 6.58 24.14 3.10
C SER A 145 5.36 23.25 3.37
N ASN A 146 4.29 23.41 2.59
CA ASN A 146 3.07 22.62 2.71
C ASN A 146 3.19 21.33 1.91
N ASP A 147 3.33 20.20 2.61
CA ASP A 147 3.53 18.89 1.99
C ASP A 147 2.41 18.48 1.02
N LEU A 148 1.15 18.86 1.28
CA LEU A 148 0.04 18.56 0.38
C LEU A 148 0.12 19.38 -0.93
N VAL A 149 0.50 20.66 -0.83
CA VAL A 149 0.70 21.52 -2.01
C VAL A 149 1.90 21.04 -2.82
N ALA A 150 3.01 20.75 -2.14
CA ALA A 150 4.22 20.20 -2.76
C ALA A 150 3.91 18.90 -3.52
N PHE A 151 3.22 17.96 -2.85
CA PHE A 151 2.89 16.68 -3.46
C PHE A 151 1.88 16.81 -4.60
N MET A 152 0.91 17.71 -4.50
CA MET A 152 -0.05 17.96 -5.58
C MET A 152 0.62 18.52 -6.84
N GLY A 153 1.52 19.50 -6.68
CA GLY A 153 2.33 20.01 -7.78
C GLY A 153 3.25 18.94 -8.37
N PHE A 154 3.86 18.11 -7.51
CA PHE A 154 4.69 16.99 -7.93
C PHE A 154 3.91 15.95 -8.73
N VAL A 155 2.73 15.52 -8.29
CA VAL A 155 1.87 14.58 -9.05
C VAL A 155 1.41 15.17 -10.38
N GLU A 156 1.09 16.46 -10.42
CA GLU A 156 0.76 17.15 -11.68
C GLU A 156 1.94 17.10 -12.65
N GLN A 157 3.09 17.57 -12.18
CA GLN A 157 4.31 17.66 -12.97
C GLN A 157 4.76 16.27 -13.43
N GLU A 158 4.78 15.29 -12.53
CA GLU A 158 5.42 14.00 -12.78
C GLU A 158 4.50 12.97 -13.43
N ILE A 159 3.20 13.05 -13.21
CA ILE A 159 2.24 12.04 -13.68
C ILE A 159 1.24 12.63 -14.66
N THR A 160 0.37 13.53 -14.20
CA THR A 160 -0.84 13.83 -14.96
C THR A 160 -0.61 14.75 -16.15
N SER A 161 0.46 15.55 -16.13
CA SER A 161 0.90 16.34 -17.30
C SER A 161 1.38 15.46 -18.46
N ARG A 162 1.90 14.25 -18.15
CA ARG A 162 2.27 13.24 -19.15
C ARG A 162 1.04 12.50 -19.68
N LEU A 163 0.00 12.35 -18.85
CA LEU A 163 -1.27 11.78 -19.29
C LEU A 163 -2.06 12.71 -20.22
N SER A 164 -2.04 14.02 -19.98
CA SER A 164 -2.86 15.00 -20.72
C SER A 164 -2.12 16.30 -20.97
N ARG A 165 -2.03 16.73 -22.24
CA ARG A 165 -1.55 18.08 -22.60
C ARG A 165 -2.53 19.20 -22.22
N ASN A 166 -3.79 18.87 -21.96
CA ASN A 166 -4.75 19.82 -21.43
C ASN A 166 -4.43 20.10 -19.95
N LYS A 167 -3.92 21.30 -19.67
CA LYS A 167 -3.48 21.72 -18.33
C LYS A 167 -4.60 21.64 -17.29
N THR A 168 -5.81 22.06 -17.64
CA THR A 168 -6.96 21.99 -16.72
C THR A 168 -7.30 20.55 -16.35
N ALA A 169 -7.29 19.64 -17.33
CA ALA A 169 -7.51 18.22 -17.07
C ALA A 169 -6.37 17.59 -16.25
N SER A 170 -5.11 17.95 -16.56
CA SER A 170 -3.93 17.51 -15.81
C SER A 170 -4.03 17.87 -14.32
N ILE A 171 -4.31 19.14 -14.01
CA ILE A 171 -4.49 19.64 -12.63
C ILE A 171 -5.64 18.91 -11.93
N ALA A 172 -6.77 18.72 -12.63
CA ALA A 172 -7.93 18.04 -12.07
C ALA A 172 -7.62 16.57 -11.73
N MET A 173 -6.97 15.84 -12.63
CA MET A 173 -6.54 14.46 -12.39
C MET A 173 -5.55 14.36 -11.21
N ALA A 174 -4.60 15.31 -11.10
CA ALA A 174 -3.65 15.33 -9.98
C ALA A 174 -4.37 15.52 -8.65
N ARG A 175 -5.33 16.47 -8.60
CA ARG A 175 -6.16 16.68 -7.42
C ARG A 175 -6.96 15.45 -7.02
N ILE A 176 -7.54 14.74 -7.99
CA ILE A 176 -8.29 13.51 -7.73
C ILE A 176 -7.37 12.44 -7.12
N LEU A 177 -6.20 12.19 -7.75
CA LEU A 177 -5.24 11.20 -7.27
C LEU A 177 -4.69 11.52 -5.88
N VAL A 178 -4.28 12.78 -5.65
CA VAL A 178 -3.71 13.20 -4.37
C VAL A 178 -4.73 13.11 -3.24
N ARG A 179 -5.98 13.52 -3.50
CA ARG A 179 -7.04 13.39 -2.50
C ARG A 179 -7.41 11.93 -2.25
N LEU A 180 -7.41 11.07 -3.28
CA LEU A 180 -7.54 9.62 -3.11
C LEU A 180 -6.43 9.06 -2.21
N MET A 181 -5.17 9.41 -2.47
CA MET A 181 -4.03 8.96 -1.66
C MET A 181 -4.14 9.45 -0.21
N ASP A 182 -4.54 10.71 0.01
CA ASP A 182 -4.76 11.23 1.38
C ASP A 182 -5.94 10.53 2.07
N TYR A 183 -7.00 10.23 1.33
CA TYR A 183 -8.14 9.49 1.85
C TYR A 183 -7.78 8.04 2.21
N GLN A 184 -7.02 7.36 1.34
CA GLN A 184 -6.43 6.05 1.62
C GLN A 184 -5.55 6.12 2.86
N TYR A 185 -4.71 7.15 3.00
CA TYR A 185 -3.88 7.34 4.18
C TYR A 185 -4.72 7.37 5.46
N GLN A 186 -5.76 8.21 5.51
CA GLN A 186 -6.62 8.32 6.70
C GLN A 186 -7.33 7.00 7.02
N THR A 187 -7.84 6.28 6.02
CA THR A 187 -8.67 5.09 6.23
C THR A 187 -7.89 3.78 6.38
N MET A 188 -6.74 3.66 5.70
CA MET A 188 -5.93 2.44 5.64
C MET A 188 -4.80 2.43 6.67
N VAL A 189 -4.26 3.60 7.04
CA VAL A 189 -3.23 3.70 8.10
C VAL A 189 -3.88 3.86 9.47
N PHE A 190 -4.82 4.80 9.61
CA PHE A 190 -5.38 5.15 10.92
C PHE A 190 -6.76 4.56 11.22
N GLY A 191 -7.59 4.38 10.19
CA GLY A 191 -9.01 4.09 10.38
C GLY A 191 -9.76 5.26 11.06
N ASP A 192 -10.98 5.01 11.56
CA ASP A 192 -11.73 6.00 12.35
C ASP A 192 -11.12 6.14 13.75
N LYS A 193 -10.21 7.12 13.91
CA LYS A 193 -9.53 7.41 15.18
C LYS A 193 -10.46 7.50 16.39
N LYS A 194 -11.70 7.99 16.23
CA LYS A 194 -12.68 8.10 17.33
C LYS A 194 -13.22 6.74 17.75
N ARG A 195 -13.46 5.86 16.77
CA ARG A 195 -14.04 4.52 16.99
C ARG A 195 -12.98 3.45 17.26
N CYS A 196 -11.73 3.69 16.89
CA CYS A 196 -10.62 2.75 17.02
C CYS A 196 -10.03 2.62 18.44
N GLN A 197 -10.39 3.48 19.40
CA GLN A 197 -10.03 3.45 20.85
C GLN A 197 -8.94 2.44 21.29
N GLY A 198 -7.70 2.60 20.85
CA GLY A 198 -6.57 1.74 21.26
C GLY A 198 -6.46 0.36 20.55
N ARG A 199 -7.45 -0.05 19.76
CA ARG A 199 -7.46 -1.27 18.92
C ARG A 199 -6.71 -1.01 17.60
N ARG A 200 -5.43 -0.68 17.70
CA ARG A 200 -4.57 -0.33 16.56
C ARG A 200 -4.53 -1.50 15.56
N GLY A 201 -4.75 -1.22 14.27
CA GLY A 201 -4.69 -2.21 13.17
C GLY A 201 -6.05 -2.76 12.74
N ASN A 202 -6.81 -3.36 13.65
CA ASN A 202 -8.05 -4.10 13.33
C ASN A 202 -9.26 -3.24 12.92
N CYS A 203 -9.08 -1.92 12.83
CA CYS A 203 -10.14 -0.99 12.46
C CYS A 203 -9.84 -0.25 11.14
N THR A 204 -8.68 -0.52 10.52
CA THR A 204 -8.30 0.11 9.25
C THR A 204 -8.97 -0.62 8.09
N ALA A 205 -9.20 0.08 6.98
CA ALA A 205 -9.81 -0.54 5.81
C ALA A 205 -8.92 -1.65 5.21
N ILE A 206 -7.60 -1.45 5.20
CA ILE A 206 -6.66 -2.39 4.60
C ILE A 206 -6.69 -3.76 5.27
N ALA A 207 -6.91 -3.82 6.59
CA ALA A 207 -7.04 -5.06 7.34
C ALA A 207 -8.14 -5.98 6.78
N TYR A 208 -9.15 -5.40 6.12
CA TYR A 208 -10.30 -6.13 5.60
C TYR A 208 -10.22 -6.39 4.10
N ILE A 209 -9.69 -5.44 3.32
CA ILE A 209 -9.71 -5.54 1.85
C ILE A 209 -8.48 -6.20 1.24
N ALA A 210 -7.38 -6.29 1.99
CA ALA A 210 -6.16 -6.99 1.58
C ALA A 210 -6.40 -8.48 1.26
N GLY A 211 -5.40 -9.09 0.62
CA GLY A 211 -5.33 -10.54 0.45
C GLY A 211 -5.36 -11.29 1.79
N TYR A 212 -5.74 -12.56 1.75
CA TYR A 212 -5.74 -13.43 2.92
C TYR A 212 -4.94 -14.68 2.64
N ASP A 213 -3.81 -14.82 3.31
CA ASP A 213 -2.93 -15.95 3.12
C ASP A 213 -2.84 -16.78 4.41
N MET A 214 -2.80 -18.11 4.24
CA MET A 214 -2.56 -19.06 5.34
C MET A 214 -1.27 -18.73 6.11
N TYR A 215 -0.24 -18.18 5.47
CA TYR A 215 0.98 -17.76 6.18
C TYR A 215 0.73 -16.58 7.13
N GLN A 216 -0.30 -15.75 6.92
CA GLN A 216 -0.71 -14.74 7.90
C GLN A 216 -1.26 -15.37 9.18
N ASP A 217 -2.00 -16.48 9.08
CA ASP A 217 -2.54 -17.17 10.26
C ASP A 217 -1.41 -17.77 11.11
N ILE A 218 -0.32 -18.24 10.48
CA ILE A 218 0.90 -18.64 11.18
C ILE A 218 1.53 -17.41 11.88
N GLY A 219 1.57 -16.26 11.20
CA GLY A 219 2.01 -14.99 11.79
C GLY A 219 1.16 -14.53 12.98
N ALA A 220 -0.13 -14.86 13.02
CA ALA A 220 -0.97 -14.60 14.19
C ALA A 220 -0.60 -15.46 15.41
N LEU A 221 0.00 -16.64 15.19
CA LEU A 221 0.53 -17.50 16.26
C LEU A 221 1.94 -17.07 16.69
N VAL A 222 2.72 -16.46 15.80
CA VAL A 222 4.08 -15.99 16.04
C VAL A 222 4.20 -14.52 15.63
N PRO A 223 4.03 -13.56 16.58
CA PRO A 223 3.87 -12.14 16.26
C PRO A 223 4.97 -11.50 15.38
N THR A 224 6.18 -12.06 15.38
CA THR A 224 7.32 -11.59 14.56
C THR A 224 7.21 -11.96 13.08
N LEU A 225 6.35 -12.93 12.75
CA LEU A 225 6.04 -13.35 11.38
C LEU A 225 4.74 -12.72 10.86
N ASN A 226 4.08 -11.89 11.67
CA ASN A 226 2.84 -11.23 11.24
C ASN A 226 3.16 -10.13 10.22
N THR A 227 2.75 -10.33 8.97
CA THR A 227 3.04 -9.38 7.88
C THR A 227 1.89 -8.43 7.61
N ALA A 228 0.76 -8.50 8.33
CA ALA A 228 -0.40 -7.66 8.07
C ALA A 228 -1.03 -7.13 9.36
N VAL A 229 -1.79 -6.04 9.22
CA VAL A 229 -2.65 -5.58 10.31
C VAL A 229 -3.73 -6.63 10.59
N GLY A 230 -3.97 -6.89 11.87
CA GLY A 230 -4.96 -7.87 12.30
C GLY A 230 -6.36 -7.49 11.84
N ARG A 231 -7.25 -8.48 11.75
CA ARG A 231 -8.66 -8.29 11.39
C ARG A 231 -9.55 -9.23 12.17
N VAL A 232 -10.83 -8.91 12.23
CA VAL A 232 -11.82 -9.90 12.66
C VAL A 232 -11.92 -10.98 11.58
N ASP A 233 -11.88 -12.26 11.96
CA ASP A 233 -12.15 -13.35 11.02
C ASP A 233 -13.62 -13.31 10.59
N LEU A 234 -13.88 -13.34 9.29
CA LEU A 234 -15.23 -13.36 8.73
C LEU A 234 -16.10 -14.47 9.35
N ARG A 235 -15.54 -15.66 9.59
CA ARG A 235 -16.26 -16.80 10.19
C ARG A 235 -16.70 -16.51 11.63
N LYS A 236 -15.96 -15.65 12.35
CA LYS A 236 -16.30 -15.24 13.72
C LYS A 236 -17.36 -14.15 13.75
N ALA A 237 -17.65 -13.49 12.62
CA ALA A 237 -18.69 -12.47 12.53
C ALA A 237 -20.11 -13.02 12.67
N VAL A 238 -20.30 -14.35 12.78
CA VAL A 238 -21.58 -14.95 13.21
C VAL A 238 -21.90 -14.66 14.68
N ASN A 239 -20.87 -14.36 15.49
CA ASN A 239 -21.04 -13.99 16.89
C ASN A 239 -21.53 -12.52 16.97
N PRO A 240 -22.64 -12.23 17.69
CA PRO A 240 -23.20 -10.88 17.78
C PRO A 240 -22.22 -9.81 18.29
N GLU A 241 -21.39 -10.11 19.29
CA GLU A 241 -20.42 -9.15 19.85
C GLU A 241 -19.31 -8.82 18.85
N VAL A 242 -18.84 -9.84 18.13
CA VAL A 242 -17.84 -9.70 17.07
C VAL A 242 -18.43 -8.90 15.91
N TYR A 243 -19.67 -9.19 15.53
CA TYR A 243 -20.37 -8.44 14.49
C TYR A 243 -20.64 -6.99 14.89
N MET A 244 -21.01 -6.72 16.15
CA MET A 244 -21.18 -5.35 16.65
C MET A 244 -19.91 -4.53 16.47
N PHE A 245 -18.73 -5.10 16.74
CA PHE A 245 -17.47 -4.40 16.45
C PHE A 245 -17.32 -4.07 14.96
N PHE A 246 -17.58 -5.05 14.08
CA PHE A 246 -17.55 -4.79 12.64
C PHE A 246 -18.54 -3.67 12.26
N GLU A 247 -19.78 -3.76 12.73
CA GLU A 247 -20.85 -2.84 12.40
C GLU A 247 -20.55 -1.41 12.87
N GLU A 248 -20.06 -1.26 14.10
CA GLU A 248 -19.86 0.05 14.70
C GLU A 248 -18.53 0.67 14.28
N VAL A 249 -17.47 -0.11 14.09
CA VAL A 249 -16.11 0.42 13.89
C VAL A 249 -15.64 0.30 12.45
N VAL A 250 -15.81 -0.87 11.84
CA VAL A 250 -15.18 -1.21 10.55
C VAL A 250 -16.06 -0.80 9.38
N ARG A 251 -17.34 -1.14 9.44
CA ARG A 251 -18.33 -0.89 8.39
C ARG A 251 -18.39 0.58 7.98
N PRO A 252 -18.38 1.58 8.89
CA PRO A 252 -18.34 2.99 8.49
C PRO A 252 -17.09 3.35 7.69
N ASN A 253 -15.93 2.75 8.00
CA ASN A 253 -14.70 2.99 7.25
C ASN A 253 -14.78 2.40 5.84
N LEU A 254 -15.29 1.16 5.71
CA LEU A 254 -15.48 0.53 4.41
C LEU A 254 -16.52 1.27 3.56
N LEU A 255 -17.62 1.74 4.15
CA LEU A 255 -18.64 2.52 3.42
C LEU A 255 -18.07 3.83 2.88
N LYS A 256 -17.35 4.58 3.71
CA LYS A 256 -16.79 5.85 3.25
C LYS A 256 -15.66 5.63 2.23
N LEU A 257 -14.86 4.57 2.38
CA LEU A 257 -13.88 4.18 1.36
C LEU A 257 -14.56 3.81 0.04
N GLU A 258 -15.64 3.01 0.09
CA GLU A 258 -16.44 2.65 -1.08
C GLU A 258 -17.01 3.89 -1.80
N GLU A 259 -17.58 4.84 -1.05
CA GLU A 259 -18.08 6.12 -1.55
C GLU A 259 -16.96 6.92 -2.24
N TYR A 260 -15.82 7.08 -1.56
CA TYR A 260 -14.71 7.86 -2.08
C TYR A 260 -14.07 7.25 -3.33
N LEU A 261 -13.93 5.91 -3.37
CA LEU A 261 -13.43 5.19 -4.53
C LEU A 261 -14.40 5.34 -5.71
N SER A 262 -15.71 5.23 -5.48
CA SER A 262 -16.73 5.39 -6.51
C SER A 262 -16.77 6.82 -7.06
N GLU A 263 -16.71 7.83 -6.19
CA GLU A 263 -16.67 9.25 -6.60
C GLU A 263 -15.40 9.53 -7.41
N SER A 264 -14.23 9.09 -6.89
CA SER A 264 -12.95 9.26 -7.57
C SER A 264 -12.95 8.60 -8.94
N LEU A 265 -13.52 7.39 -9.06
CA LEU A 265 -13.64 6.68 -10.33
C LEU A 265 -14.50 7.46 -11.33
N GLY A 266 -15.67 7.94 -10.89
CA GLY A 266 -16.56 8.76 -11.70
C GLY A 266 -15.87 10.03 -12.21
N LEU A 267 -15.21 10.77 -11.31
CA LEU A 267 -14.49 12.00 -11.65
C LEU A 267 -13.31 11.74 -12.59
N PHE A 268 -12.54 10.67 -12.37
CA PHE A 268 -11.37 10.37 -13.18
C PHE A 268 -11.77 10.02 -14.62
N ILE A 269 -12.83 9.23 -14.81
CA ILE A 269 -13.34 8.83 -16.14
C ILE A 269 -13.75 10.03 -16.99
N LEU A 270 -14.27 11.12 -16.39
CA LEU A 270 -14.64 12.34 -17.12
C LEU A 270 -13.45 12.96 -17.87
N HIS A 271 -12.22 12.70 -17.43
CA HIS A 271 -11.02 13.23 -18.07
C HIS A 271 -10.48 12.35 -19.19
N ARG A 272 -11.05 11.17 -19.44
CA ARG A 272 -10.54 10.21 -20.43
C ARG A 272 -10.40 10.82 -21.84
N ALA A 273 -11.33 11.68 -22.25
CA ALA A 273 -11.29 12.33 -23.56
C ALA A 273 -10.14 13.35 -23.72
N SER A 274 -9.59 13.84 -22.60
CA SER A 274 -8.47 14.78 -22.57
C SER A 274 -7.11 14.07 -22.52
N VAL A 275 -7.09 12.75 -22.34
CA VAL A 275 -5.86 11.95 -22.23
C VAL A 275 -5.22 11.78 -23.60
N ASN A 276 -3.90 11.96 -23.66
CA ASN A 276 -3.09 11.73 -24.85
C ASN A 276 -3.26 10.28 -25.32
N ARG A 277 -3.37 10.07 -26.63
CA ARG A 277 -3.63 8.73 -27.19
C ARG A 277 -2.60 7.69 -26.73
N GLU A 278 -1.34 8.11 -26.63
CA GLU A 278 -0.20 7.29 -26.24
C GLU A 278 -0.24 6.91 -24.75
N ALA A 279 -0.92 7.72 -23.91
CA ALA A 279 -1.03 7.52 -22.48
C ALA A 279 -2.34 6.82 -22.05
N LEU A 280 -3.25 6.55 -23.00
CA LEU A 280 -4.55 5.96 -22.70
C LEU A 280 -4.45 4.60 -22.01
N PHE A 281 -3.41 3.80 -22.29
CA PHE A 281 -3.27 2.48 -21.68
C PHE A 281 -2.99 2.57 -20.16
N LEU A 282 -2.13 3.51 -19.74
CA LEU A 282 -1.82 3.82 -18.34
C LEU A 282 -3.03 4.43 -17.63
N PHE A 283 -3.72 5.37 -18.30
CA PHE A 283 -4.94 5.96 -17.77
C PHE A 283 -6.03 4.91 -17.54
N ASP A 284 -6.30 4.07 -18.56
CA ASP A 284 -7.29 3.00 -18.45
C ASP A 284 -6.87 2.02 -17.33
N GLU A 285 -5.58 1.83 -17.07
CA GLU A 285 -5.08 0.98 -15.97
C GLU A 285 -5.42 1.54 -14.59
N ILE A 286 -5.19 2.83 -14.38
CA ILE A 286 -5.61 3.53 -13.15
C ILE A 286 -7.12 3.33 -12.93
N VAL A 287 -7.93 3.52 -13.98
CA VAL A 287 -9.38 3.33 -13.93
C VAL A 287 -9.75 1.89 -13.56
N ASP A 288 -9.13 0.90 -14.19
CA ASP A 288 -9.40 -0.51 -13.92
C ASP A 288 -8.98 -0.93 -12.50
N ALA A 289 -7.81 -0.50 -12.04
CA ALA A 289 -7.29 -0.80 -10.71
C ALA A 289 -8.13 -0.12 -9.61
N LEU A 290 -8.51 1.14 -9.81
CA LEU A 290 -9.42 1.86 -8.92
C LEU A 290 -10.80 1.16 -8.84
N ASN A 291 -11.34 0.75 -9.98
CA ASN A 291 -12.60 0.01 -10.04
C ASN A 291 -12.51 -1.36 -9.33
N VAL A 292 -11.42 -2.10 -9.50
CA VAL A 292 -11.24 -3.38 -8.79
C VAL A 292 -11.15 -3.17 -7.27
N THR A 293 -10.48 -2.11 -6.82
CA THR A 293 -10.40 -1.74 -5.39
C THR A 293 -11.77 -1.38 -4.82
N TYR A 294 -12.56 -0.62 -5.58
CA TYR A 294 -13.96 -0.32 -5.24
C TYR A 294 -14.79 -1.61 -5.09
N LEU A 295 -14.72 -2.50 -6.08
CA LEU A 295 -15.46 -3.75 -6.08
C LEU A 295 -15.03 -4.69 -4.94
N ARG A 296 -13.72 -4.74 -4.62
CA ARG A 296 -13.21 -5.49 -3.46
C ARG A 296 -13.78 -4.95 -2.15
N THR A 297 -13.81 -3.63 -2.00
CA THR A 297 -14.36 -2.98 -0.80
C THR A 297 -15.85 -3.33 -0.62
N MET A 298 -16.63 -3.23 -1.70
CA MET A 298 -18.05 -3.59 -1.72
C MET A 298 -18.28 -5.08 -1.42
N GLN A 299 -17.46 -5.95 -2.01
CA GLN A 299 -17.53 -7.40 -1.81
C GLN A 299 -17.31 -7.75 -0.34
N VAL A 300 -16.20 -7.29 0.25
CA VAL A 300 -15.84 -7.60 1.63
C VAL A 300 -16.89 -7.08 2.60
N ARG A 301 -17.30 -5.81 2.48
CA ARG A 301 -18.34 -5.25 3.34
C ARG A 301 -19.62 -6.09 3.29
N SER A 302 -20.06 -6.44 2.09
CA SER A 302 -21.28 -7.23 1.88
C SER A 302 -21.18 -8.65 2.46
N LEU A 303 -20.00 -9.29 2.42
CA LEU A 303 -19.78 -10.60 3.05
C LEU A 303 -19.93 -10.53 4.57
N TYR A 304 -19.34 -9.54 5.24
CA TYR A 304 -19.51 -9.38 6.69
C TYR A 304 -20.96 -9.07 7.08
N GLU A 305 -21.64 -8.21 6.32
CA GLU A 305 -23.06 -7.91 6.55
C GLU A 305 -23.96 -9.15 6.33
N PHE A 306 -23.62 -10.00 5.36
CA PHE A 306 -24.31 -11.29 5.18
C PHE A 306 -24.07 -12.22 6.36
N VAL A 307 -22.82 -12.43 6.77
CA VAL A 307 -22.49 -13.38 7.84
C VAL A 307 -23.09 -12.95 9.17
N GLY A 308 -23.05 -11.67 9.50
CA GLY A 308 -23.57 -11.17 10.78
C GLY A 308 -25.08 -11.04 10.88
N ARG A 309 -25.79 -10.83 9.76
CA ARG A 309 -27.26 -10.61 9.75
C ARG A 309 -28.07 -11.66 9.00
N GLY A 310 -27.43 -12.58 8.29
CA GLY A 310 -28.10 -13.57 7.45
C GLY A 310 -28.83 -13.00 6.21
N THR A 311 -28.49 -11.77 5.78
CA THR A 311 -29.22 -11.09 4.70
C THR A 311 -28.80 -11.58 3.31
N LYS A 312 -29.60 -12.45 2.67
CA LYS A 312 -29.28 -13.01 1.34
C LYS A 312 -29.00 -11.96 0.26
N THR A 313 -29.62 -10.79 0.34
CA THR A 313 -29.33 -9.65 -0.57
C THR A 313 -27.87 -9.24 -0.50
N ARG A 314 -27.24 -9.26 0.68
CA ARG A 314 -25.81 -8.91 0.82
C ARG A 314 -24.89 -9.97 0.26
N LEU A 315 -25.25 -11.25 0.36
CA LEU A 315 -24.51 -12.29 -0.34
C LEU A 315 -24.58 -12.10 -1.86
N TRP A 316 -25.74 -11.69 -2.37
CA TRP A 316 -25.89 -11.36 -3.79
C TRP A 316 -25.06 -10.14 -4.20
N ASP A 317 -25.06 -9.05 -3.41
CA ASP A 317 -24.22 -7.87 -3.65
C ASP A 317 -22.73 -8.24 -3.71
N ALA A 318 -22.27 -9.09 -2.78
CA ALA A 318 -20.89 -9.60 -2.78
C ALA A 318 -20.58 -10.42 -4.03
N ARG A 319 -21.51 -11.27 -4.47
CA ARG A 319 -21.35 -12.07 -5.69
C ARG A 319 -21.28 -11.19 -6.94
N VAL A 320 -22.15 -10.20 -7.06
CA VAL A 320 -22.16 -9.24 -8.17
C VAL A 320 -20.84 -8.45 -8.21
N ALA A 321 -20.32 -8.04 -7.05
CA ALA A 321 -19.02 -7.39 -6.94
C ALA A 321 -17.90 -8.27 -7.53
N LEU A 322 -17.87 -9.54 -7.13
CA LEU A 322 -16.90 -10.54 -7.58
C LEU A 322 -16.97 -10.75 -9.10
N ASP A 323 -18.16 -10.96 -9.66
CA ASP A 323 -18.33 -11.21 -11.10
C ASP A 323 -17.95 -9.98 -11.95
N LYS A 324 -18.23 -8.76 -11.45
CA LYS A 324 -17.76 -7.51 -12.08
C LYS A 324 -16.24 -7.37 -12.02
N ALA A 325 -15.63 -7.71 -10.88
CA ALA A 325 -14.19 -7.65 -10.72
C ALA A 325 -13.48 -8.65 -11.63
N ARG A 326 -14.02 -9.87 -11.74
CA ARG A 326 -13.57 -10.89 -12.69
C ARG A 326 -13.52 -10.35 -14.12
N SER A 327 -14.62 -9.72 -14.55
CA SER A 327 -14.72 -9.15 -15.90
C SER A 327 -13.67 -8.05 -16.14
N CYS A 328 -13.39 -7.22 -15.13
CA CYS A 328 -12.35 -6.21 -15.18
C CYS A 328 -10.95 -6.84 -15.30
N ILE A 329 -10.64 -7.82 -14.45
CA ILE A 329 -9.39 -8.59 -14.44
C ILE A 329 -9.15 -9.29 -15.77
N ASP A 330 -10.16 -9.97 -16.32
CA ASP A 330 -10.05 -10.68 -17.59
C ASP A 330 -9.78 -9.76 -18.78
N ARG A 331 -10.30 -8.53 -18.73
CA ARG A 331 -10.00 -7.50 -19.73
C ARG A 331 -8.59 -6.95 -19.54
N ARG A 332 -8.20 -6.60 -18.31
CA ARG A 332 -6.93 -5.94 -18.00
C ARG A 332 -5.74 -6.87 -18.26
N GLN A 333 -5.82 -8.15 -17.92
CA GLN A 333 -4.71 -9.09 -18.12
C GLN A 333 -4.29 -9.26 -19.59
N LYS A 334 -5.19 -8.97 -20.54
CA LYS A 334 -4.89 -8.98 -21.98
C LYS A 334 -4.03 -7.79 -22.42
N LYS A 335 -3.88 -6.80 -21.56
CA LYS A 335 -3.15 -5.55 -21.79
C LYS A 335 -1.93 -5.41 -20.88
N TYR A 336 -1.53 -6.47 -20.18
CA TYR A 336 -0.28 -6.45 -19.42
C TYR A 336 0.89 -6.11 -20.32
N GLN A 337 1.81 -5.33 -19.79
CA GLN A 337 3.00 -4.83 -20.47
C GLN A 337 4.05 -5.94 -20.61
N VAL A 338 3.96 -6.98 -19.78
CA VAL A 338 4.82 -8.16 -19.82
C VAL A 338 4.06 -9.41 -20.26
N PRO A 339 4.76 -10.42 -20.83
CA PRO A 339 4.12 -11.67 -21.22
C PRO A 339 3.35 -12.29 -20.05
N PHE A 340 2.07 -12.57 -20.27
CA PHE A 340 1.15 -13.09 -19.24
C PHE A 340 1.72 -14.30 -18.47
N ALA A 341 2.36 -15.23 -19.18
CA ALA A 341 2.95 -16.43 -18.58
C ALA A 341 4.11 -16.14 -17.63
N TRP A 342 4.75 -14.97 -17.69
CA TRP A 342 5.85 -14.60 -16.80
C TRP A 342 5.37 -14.14 -15.43
N VAL A 343 4.14 -13.60 -15.36
CA VAL A 343 3.62 -12.95 -14.16
C VAL A 343 2.40 -13.65 -13.57
N ALA A 344 1.63 -14.43 -14.34
CA ALA A 344 0.35 -15.01 -13.91
C ALA A 344 0.26 -16.55 -14.08
N SER A 345 1.39 -17.26 -14.01
CA SER A 345 1.48 -18.73 -14.17
C SER A 345 2.01 -19.44 -12.91
N TRP A 346 1.93 -20.77 -12.91
CA TRP A 346 2.72 -21.60 -11.99
C TRP A 346 4.16 -21.69 -12.47
N SER A 347 5.12 -21.59 -11.56
CA SER A 347 6.54 -21.71 -11.87
C SER A 347 7.34 -22.06 -10.64
N LYS A 348 8.26 -23.01 -10.79
CA LYS A 348 9.27 -23.25 -9.76
C LYS A 348 10.10 -22.00 -9.52
N ASN A 349 10.24 -21.60 -8.26
CA ASN A 349 10.99 -20.43 -7.83
C ASN A 349 11.47 -20.64 -6.38
N PRO A 350 12.41 -19.83 -5.85
CA PRO A 350 13.00 -20.04 -4.53
C PRO A 350 12.08 -19.63 -3.37
N THR A 351 10.87 -19.13 -3.65
CA THR A 351 9.90 -18.73 -2.62
C THR A 351 9.02 -19.91 -2.22
N VAL A 352 8.31 -19.76 -1.10
CA VAL A 352 7.33 -20.74 -0.63
C VAL A 352 6.07 -20.83 -1.52
N TYR A 353 5.89 -19.89 -2.46
CA TYR A 353 4.77 -19.87 -3.40
C TYR A 353 5.24 -20.31 -4.78
N GLN A 354 4.80 -21.48 -5.25
CA GLN A 354 5.20 -22.03 -6.56
C GLN A 354 4.44 -21.40 -7.74
N TYR A 355 3.94 -20.18 -7.57
CA TYR A 355 3.25 -19.40 -8.59
C TYR A 355 3.86 -18.00 -8.71
N ARG A 356 3.66 -17.37 -9.87
CA ARG A 356 4.09 -15.99 -10.16
C ARG A 356 3.15 -14.97 -9.51
N TYR A 357 3.64 -13.77 -9.24
CA TYR A 357 2.99 -12.81 -8.33
C TYR A 357 1.56 -12.37 -8.73
N LEU A 358 1.19 -12.39 -10.02
CA LEU A 358 -0.18 -12.10 -10.50
C LEU A 358 -1.04 -13.35 -10.70
N TRP A 359 -0.55 -14.55 -10.36
CA TRP A 359 -1.35 -15.76 -10.48
C TRP A 359 -2.61 -15.69 -9.60
N THR A 360 -2.48 -15.19 -8.37
CA THR A 360 -3.61 -15.03 -7.43
C THR A 360 -4.63 -14.01 -7.92
N VAL A 361 -4.18 -12.98 -8.65
CA VAL A 361 -5.05 -12.02 -9.32
C VAL A 361 -5.83 -12.71 -10.43
N LYS A 362 -5.13 -13.43 -11.31
CA LYS A 362 -5.74 -14.19 -12.40
C LYS A 362 -6.73 -15.23 -11.91
N SER A 363 -6.42 -15.96 -10.85
CA SER A 363 -7.31 -17.00 -10.29
C SER A 363 -8.37 -16.43 -9.35
N MET A 364 -8.23 -15.17 -8.93
CA MET A 364 -9.00 -14.54 -7.86
C MET A 364 -8.95 -15.35 -6.55
N TYR A 365 -7.81 -15.98 -6.27
CA TYR A 365 -7.69 -16.95 -5.17
C TYR A 365 -7.99 -16.37 -3.78
N TYR A 366 -7.72 -15.08 -3.58
CA TYR A 366 -7.93 -14.38 -2.31
C TYR A 366 -9.18 -13.48 -2.27
N TRP A 367 -10.04 -13.61 -3.29
CA TRP A 367 -11.35 -12.98 -3.29
C TRP A 367 -12.37 -13.79 -2.51
#